data_AF-X1MRN5-F1
#
_entry.id   AF-X1MRN5-F1
#
_cell.length_a   1.000
_cell.length_b   1.000
_cell.length_c   1.000
_cell.angle_alpha   90.00
_cell.angle_beta   90.00
_cell.angle_gamma   90.00
#
_symmetry.space_group_name_H-M   'P 1'
#
loop_
_entity.id
_entity.type
_entity.pdbx_description
1 polymer ?
#
loop_
_entity_poly.entity_id
_entity_poly.type
_entity_poly.pdbx_seq_one_letter_code
_entity_poly.pdbx_strand_id
1 'polypeptide(L)'
;MWGGVAGFVEEDEDPYETAIKEIKEEVGVEEKDLLLVKKEDAIKFVDLYEDKLYDWIVYPFLFHIKGKDKIQIDWEHTEYRWIKPSELKGYDTVPRFKEVVSKIYE
;
A
#
# COMPACT_ATOMS: atom_id res chain seq x y z
N MET A 1 -6.64 -1.86 11.94
CA MET A 1 -6.46 -2.80 10.82
C MET A 1 -5.06 -2.61 10.25
N TRP A 2 -4.55 -3.59 9.50
CA TRP A 2 -3.24 -3.56 8.84
C TRP A 2 -3.39 -3.37 7.32
N GLY A 3 -2.47 -2.64 6.71
CA GLY A 3 -2.41 -2.40 5.27
C GLY A 3 -0.97 -2.22 4.79
N GLY A 4 -0.83 -1.85 3.52
CA GLY A 4 0.40 -1.24 3.00
C GLY A 4 0.24 0.27 2.99
N VAL A 5 1.32 0.97 2.65
CA VAL A 5 1.30 2.42 2.42
C VAL A 5 0.39 2.73 1.23
N ALA A 6 -0.58 3.62 1.41
CA ALA A 6 -1.61 3.86 0.41
C ALA A 6 -2.38 5.17 0.67
N GLY A 7 -2.54 5.95 -0.39
CA GLY A 7 -3.38 7.15 -0.38
C GLY A 7 -4.29 7.23 -1.60
N PHE A 8 -5.15 8.25 -1.58
CA PHE A 8 -6.07 8.52 -2.68
C PHE A 8 -5.33 9.14 -3.86
N VAL A 9 -5.58 8.61 -5.06
CA VAL A 9 -5.10 9.20 -6.31
C VAL A 9 -6.08 10.31 -6.70
N GLU A 10 -5.61 11.56 -6.71
CA GLU A 10 -6.39 12.72 -7.16
C GLU A 10 -6.62 12.68 -8.68
N GLU A 11 -7.63 13.40 -9.19
CA GLU A 11 -8.07 13.31 -10.60
C GLU A 11 -6.96 13.54 -11.65
N ASP A 12 -5.91 14.29 -11.28
CA ASP A 12 -4.79 14.65 -12.15
C ASP A 12 -3.44 14.06 -11.69
N GLU A 13 -3.43 13.09 -10.75
CA GLU A 13 -2.20 12.44 -10.30
C GLU A 13 -1.94 11.10 -11.01
N ASP A 14 -0.67 10.82 -11.35
CA ASP A 14 -0.28 9.47 -11.75
C ASP A 14 -0.20 8.57 -10.50
N PRO A 15 -0.80 7.36 -10.52
CA PRO A 15 -0.79 6.48 -9.34
C PRO A 15 0.60 6.11 -8.81
N TYR A 16 1.63 6.09 -9.66
CA TYR A 16 3.00 5.88 -9.21
C TYR A 16 3.52 7.10 -8.45
N GLU A 17 3.26 8.32 -8.93
CA GLU A 17 3.65 9.54 -8.23
C GLU A 17 2.95 9.66 -6.87
N THR A 18 1.65 9.34 -6.81
CA THR A 18 0.92 9.22 -5.53
C THR A 18 1.60 8.19 -4.63
N ALA A 19 1.91 6.98 -5.12
CA ALA A 19 2.57 5.96 -4.29
C ALA A 19 3.93 6.44 -3.72
N ILE A 20 4.73 7.17 -4.50
CA ILE A 20 6.00 7.74 -4.02
C ILE A 20 5.76 8.83 -2.97
N LYS A 21 4.76 9.70 -3.18
CA LYS A 21 4.35 10.73 -2.22
C LYS A 21 3.93 10.09 -0.88
N GLU A 22 3.03 9.12 -0.91
CA GLU A 22 2.53 8.43 0.28
C GLU A 22 3.64 7.67 1.02
N ILE A 23 4.56 7.01 0.31
CA ILE A 23 5.72 6.36 0.94
C ILE A 23 6.59 7.38 1.68
N LYS A 24 6.75 8.58 1.13
CA LYS A 24 7.50 9.63 1.80
C LYS A 24 6.75 10.19 3.02
N GLU A 25 5.45 10.40 2.89
CA GLU A 25 4.61 10.99 3.93
C GLU A 25 4.40 10.01 5.09
N GLU A 26 3.94 8.80 4.82
CA GLU A 26 3.54 7.83 5.84
C GLU A 26 4.72 7.12 6.50
N VAL A 27 5.84 6.92 5.79
CA VAL A 27 6.98 6.13 6.31
C VAL A 27 8.35 6.77 6.16
N GLY A 28 8.44 8.02 5.66
CA GLY A 28 9.67 8.81 5.63
C GLY A 28 10.73 8.32 4.62
N VAL A 29 10.39 7.42 3.70
CA VAL A 29 11.37 6.86 2.75
C VAL A 29 11.41 7.70 1.48
N GLU A 30 12.60 8.23 1.17
CA GLU A 30 12.83 9.03 -0.03
C GLU A 30 12.90 8.16 -1.29
N GLU A 31 12.45 8.69 -2.44
CA GLU A 31 12.41 7.97 -3.72
C GLU A 31 13.77 7.37 -4.13
N LYS A 32 14.87 8.08 -3.88
CA LYS A 32 16.24 7.60 -4.16
C LYS A 32 16.60 6.28 -3.45
N ASP A 33 15.87 5.97 -2.38
CA ASP A 33 16.05 4.78 -1.54
C ASP A 33 15.06 3.66 -1.87
N LEU A 34 14.17 3.89 -2.85
CA LEU A 34 13.23 2.93 -3.40
C LEU A 34 13.76 2.34 -4.70
N LEU A 35 13.39 1.08 -4.94
CA LEU A 35 13.56 0.40 -6.21
C LEU A 35 12.22 -0.26 -6.54
N LEU A 36 11.58 0.17 -7.62
CA LEU A 36 10.36 -0.48 -8.10
C LEU A 36 10.71 -1.90 -8.55
N VAL A 37 10.06 -2.89 -7.93
CA VAL A 37 10.22 -4.31 -8.23
C VAL A 37 9.12 -4.77 -9.18
N LYS A 38 7.88 -4.36 -8.93
CA LYS A 38 6.72 -4.80 -9.70
C LYS A 38 5.63 -3.73 -9.68
N LYS A 39 4.89 -3.64 -10.79
CA LYS A 39 3.63 -2.91 -10.93
C LYS A 39 2.59 -3.91 -11.41
N GLU A 40 1.49 -4.04 -10.69
CA GLU A 40 0.38 -4.91 -11.07
C GLU A 40 -0.72 -4.14 -11.80
N ASP A 41 -1.58 -4.89 -12.48
CA ASP A 41 -2.82 -4.34 -13.03
C ASP A 41 -3.74 -3.83 -11.91
N ALA A 42 -4.47 -2.77 -12.23
CA ALA A 42 -5.41 -2.16 -11.28
C ALA A 42 -6.50 -3.16 -10.87
N ILE A 43 -6.76 -3.23 -9.56
CA ILE A 43 -7.79 -4.09 -8.99
C ILE A 43 -9.04 -3.25 -8.76
N LYS A 44 -10.15 -3.66 -9.39
CA LYS A 44 -11.44 -3.00 -9.27
C LYS A 44 -12.38 -3.83 -8.41
N PHE A 45 -13.05 -3.21 -7.47
CA PHE A 45 -14.07 -3.86 -6.65
C PHE A 45 -15.08 -2.86 -6.10
N VAL A 46 -16.26 -3.36 -5.74
CA VAL A 46 -17.29 -2.59 -5.05
C VAL A 46 -17.22 -2.92 -3.58
N ASP A 47 -17.30 -1.90 -2.73
CA ASP A 47 -17.41 -2.05 -1.28
C ASP A 47 -18.68 -1.36 -0.76
N LEU A 48 -19.23 -1.88 0.33
CA LEU A 48 -20.38 -1.29 1.03
C LEU A 48 -19.92 -0.82 2.41
N TYR A 49 -19.84 0.50 2.58
CA TYR A 49 -19.42 1.13 3.83
C TYR A 49 -20.47 2.15 4.26
N GLU A 50 -20.94 2.08 5.50
CA GLU A 50 -21.99 2.97 6.04
C GLU A 50 -23.22 3.11 5.11
N ASP A 51 -23.73 1.97 4.63
CA ASP A 51 -24.87 1.87 3.70
C ASP A 51 -24.68 2.59 2.35
N LYS A 52 -23.43 2.95 2.00
CA LYS A 52 -23.07 3.53 0.70
C LYS A 52 -22.17 2.59 -0.09
N LEU A 53 -22.45 2.49 -1.38
CA LEU A 53 -21.62 1.75 -2.32
C LEU A 53 -20.45 2.63 -2.80
N TYR A 54 -19.26 2.06 -2.77
CA TYR A 54 -18.03 2.67 -3.25
C TYR A 54 -17.41 1.80 -4.33
N ASP A 55 -17.16 2.39 -5.49
CA ASP A 55 -16.38 1.78 -6.56
C ASP A 55 -14.90 2.09 -6.36
N TRP A 56 -14.11 1.08 -6.00
CA TRP A 56 -12.69 1.21 -5.75
C TRP A 56 -11.86 0.78 -6.95
N ILE A 57 -10.79 1.53 -7.20
CA ILE A 57 -9.71 1.17 -8.13
C ILE A 57 -8.39 1.29 -7.35
N VAL A 58 -7.71 0.16 -7.16
CA VAL A 58 -6.43 0.11 -6.43
C VAL A 58 -5.31 -0.18 -7.42
N TYR A 59 -4.22 0.59 -7.34
CA TYR A 59 -3.03 0.45 -8.17
C TYR A 59 -1.87 -0.12 -7.36
N PRO A 60 -1.54 -1.43 -7.46
CA PRO A 60 -0.54 -2.03 -6.59
C PRO A 60 0.88 -1.87 -7.12
N PHE A 61 1.78 -1.46 -6.25
CA PHE A 61 3.22 -1.36 -6.51
C PHE A 61 4.00 -2.11 -5.43
N LEU A 62 5.06 -2.81 -5.86
CA LEU A 62 6.01 -3.44 -4.95
C LEU A 62 7.35 -2.74 -5.04
N PHE A 63 7.84 -2.24 -3.91
CA PHE A 63 9.14 -1.60 -3.79
C PHE A 63 10.10 -2.41 -2.93
N HIS A 64 11.37 -2.36 -3.30
CA HIS A 64 12.47 -2.74 -2.42
C HIS A 64 13.09 -1.48 -1.83
N ILE A 65 13.26 -1.44 -0.51
CA ILE A 65 13.89 -0.33 0.18
C ILE A 65 15.35 -0.63 0.52
N LYS A 66 16.25 0.33 0.33
CA LYS A 66 17.69 0.16 0.54
C LYS A 66 18.14 0.11 2.02
N GLY A 67 17.21 0.20 2.97
CA GLY A 67 17.50 0.11 4.42
C GLY A 67 16.21 0.17 5.24
N LYS A 68 15.99 -0.82 6.11
CA LYS A 68 14.78 -0.92 6.94
C LYS A 68 14.75 0.05 8.10
N ASP A 69 15.92 0.50 8.54
CA ASP A 69 16.16 1.49 9.57
C ASP A 69 15.71 2.91 9.18
N LYS A 70 15.38 3.11 7.90
CA LYS A 70 14.88 4.39 7.36
C LYS A 70 13.39 4.62 7.60
N ILE A 71 12.65 3.61 8.04
CA ILE A 71 11.21 3.71 8.26
C ILE A 71 10.95 4.59 9.48
N GLN A 72 10.24 5.70 9.25
CA GLN A 72 9.70 6.57 10.28
C GLN A 72 8.23 6.78 9.99
N ILE A 73 7.38 6.07 10.72
CA ILE A 73 5.93 6.19 10.53
C ILE A 73 5.43 7.54 11.01
N ASP A 74 4.42 8.06 10.30
CA ASP A 74 3.76 9.31 10.63
C ASP A 74 2.61 9.13 11.63
N TRP A 75 1.76 10.16 11.77
CA TRP A 75 0.67 10.18 12.74
C TRP A 75 -0.53 9.31 12.34
N GLU A 76 -0.66 8.91 11.07
CA GLU A 76 -1.72 8.02 10.58
C GLU A 76 -1.53 6.58 11.09
N HIS A 77 -0.31 6.25 11.50
CA HIS A 77 0.10 4.92 11.88
C HIS A 77 0.50 4.84 13.35
N THR A 78 0.18 3.71 13.98
CA THR A 78 0.57 3.45 15.38
C THR A 78 1.63 2.37 15.50
N GLU A 79 1.79 1.52 14.49
CA GLU A 79 2.75 0.41 14.46
C GLU A 79 3.08 0.03 13.01
N TYR A 80 4.29 -0.48 12.77
CA TYR A 80 4.66 -1.15 11.52
C TYR A 80 5.37 -2.47 11.80
N ARG A 81 5.28 -3.42 10.86
CA ARG A 81 5.96 -4.72 10.95
C ARG A 81 6.49 -5.20 9.62
N TRP A 82 7.72 -5.71 9.64
CA TRP A 82 8.25 -6.51 8.53
C TRP A 82 7.81 -7.97 8.70
N ILE A 83 6.95 -8.43 7.79
CA ILE A 83 6.43 -9.80 7.80
C ILE A 83 6.67 -10.48 6.45
N LYS A 84 6.64 -11.81 6.42
CA LYS A 84 6.55 -12.57 5.17
C LYS A 84 5.09 -12.56 4.67
N PRO A 85 4.86 -12.62 3.35
CA PRO A 85 3.49 -12.72 2.80
C PRO A 85 2.67 -13.87 3.41
N SER A 86 3.30 -15.01 3.72
CA SER A 86 2.65 -16.16 4.35
C SER A 86 2.10 -15.91 5.76
N GLU A 87 2.59 -14.88 6.45
CA GLU A 87 2.18 -14.52 7.81
C GLU A 87 0.93 -13.62 7.82
N LEU A 88 0.59 -12.98 6.69
CA LEU A 88 -0.51 -12.03 6.56
C LEU A 88 -1.88 -12.63 6.96
N LYS A 89 -2.03 -13.96 6.87
CA LYS A 89 -3.22 -14.68 7.33
C LYS A 89 -3.56 -14.44 8.82
N GLY A 90 -2.56 -14.15 9.65
CA GLY A 90 -2.71 -13.88 11.08
C GLY A 90 -3.04 -12.43 11.42
N TYR A 91 -3.13 -11.54 10.43
CA TYR A 91 -3.40 -10.12 10.61
C TYR A 91 -4.84 -9.78 10.21
N ASP A 92 -5.43 -8.86 10.98
CA ASP A 92 -6.68 -8.18 10.65
C ASP A 92 -6.36 -7.03 9.69
N THR A 93 -6.73 -7.17 8.43
CA THR A 93 -6.29 -6.29 7.35
C THR A 93 -7.43 -5.48 6.78
N VAL A 94 -7.12 -4.34 6.16
CA VAL A 94 -8.08 -3.61 5.33
C VAL A 94 -8.65 -4.53 4.24
N PRO A 95 -9.88 -4.27 3.75
CA PRO A 95 -10.51 -5.08 2.73
C PRO A 95 -9.58 -5.35 1.55
N ARG A 96 -9.61 -6.60 1.05
CA ARG A 96 -8.90 -7.03 -0.17
C ARG A 96 -7.36 -6.98 -0.10
N PHE A 97 -6.73 -6.50 0.96
CA PHE A 97 -5.27 -6.41 1.05
C PHE A 97 -4.55 -7.75 0.83
N LYS A 98 -5.12 -8.85 1.35
CA LYS A 98 -4.58 -10.21 1.14
C LYS A 98 -4.58 -10.62 -0.34
N GLU A 99 -5.59 -10.20 -1.11
CA GLU A 99 -5.60 -10.44 -2.57
C GLU A 99 -4.56 -9.59 -3.29
N VAL A 100 -4.43 -8.31 -2.92
CA VAL A 100 -3.42 -7.40 -3.49
C VAL A 100 -2.02 -8.00 -3.32
N VAL A 101 -1.69 -8.45 -2.10
CA VAL A 101 -0.41 -9.09 -1.81
C VAL A 101 -0.25 -10.39 -2.60
N SER A 102 -1.28 -11.22 -2.71
CA SER A 102 -1.21 -12.46 -3.50
C SER A 102 -0.82 -12.18 -4.95
N LYS A 103 -1.48 -11.22 -5.62
CA LYS A 103 -1.22 -10.88 -7.02
C LYS A 103 0.20 -10.33 -7.25
N ILE A 104 0.67 -9.47 -6.34
CA ILE A 104 2.03 -8.93 -6.43
C ILE A 104 3.09 -10.03 -6.33
N TYR A 105 2.87 -11.06 -5.52
CA TYR A 105 3.85 -12.13 -5.24
C TYR A 105 3.68 -13.40 -6.07
N GLU A 106 2.73 -13.43 -7.02
CA GLU A 106 2.69 -14.41 -8.13
C GLU A 106 3.89 -14.23 -9.08
#